data_AF-A0A418KMN9-F1
#
_entry.id   AF-A0A418KMN9-F1
#
_cell.length_a   1.000
_cell.length_b   1.000
_cell.length_c   1.000
_cell.angle_alpha   90.00
_cell.angle_beta   90.00
_cell.angle_gamma   90.00
#
_symmetry.space_group_name_H-M   'P 1'
#
loop_
_entity.id
_entity.type
_entity.pdbx_description
1 polymer ?
#
loop_
_entity_poly.entity_id
_entity_poly.type
_entity_poly.pdbx_seq_one_letter_code
_entity_poly.pdbx_strand_id
1 'polypeptide(L)'
;MPAGWSEVARGFGLAFTRTSVGRDAWFAGMSSWLTPEQAAEYRDVPIEAIPTGELTEVDVADPGSAAHTRGTLTYDTGMVLGVGLSYRAAAGGWLIARVELADVAGTG
;
A
#
# COMPACT_ATOMS: atom_id res chain seq x y z
N MET A 1 -0.22 -19.17 8.22
CA MET A 1 0.85 -18.27 7.72
C MET A 1 1.17 -17.26 8.81
N PRO A 2 2.33 -16.57 8.80
CA PRO A 2 2.64 -15.62 9.86
C PRO A 2 1.71 -14.40 9.82
N ALA A 3 1.45 -13.83 10.99
CA ALA A 3 0.79 -12.54 11.18
C ALA A 3 1.57 -11.39 10.50
N GLY A 4 0.99 -10.18 10.45
CA GLY A 4 1.69 -9.01 9.92
C GLY A 4 1.10 -8.41 8.64
N TRP A 5 0.15 -9.08 7.98
CA TRP A 5 -0.43 -8.57 6.71
C TRP A 5 -1.18 -7.25 6.93
N SER A 6 -1.94 -7.13 8.02
CA SER A 6 -2.70 -5.92 8.34
C SER A 6 -1.76 -4.77 8.71
N GLU A 7 -0.68 -5.03 9.45
CA GLU A 7 0.32 -4.03 9.80
C GLU A 7 1.06 -3.53 8.57
N VAL A 8 1.41 -4.42 7.63
CA VAL A 8 2.05 -4.05 6.36
C VAL A 8 1.15 -3.16 5.51
N ALA A 9 -0.14 -3.51 5.38
CA ALA A 9 -1.09 -2.69 4.64
C ALA A 9 -1.27 -1.30 5.27
N ARG A 10 -1.36 -1.24 6.60
CA ARG A 10 -1.46 0.03 7.34
C ARG A 10 -0.19 0.86 7.22
N GLY A 11 0.98 0.24 7.38
CA GLY A 11 2.29 0.89 7.27
C GLY A 11 2.51 1.48 5.88
N PHE A 12 2.19 0.72 4.84
CA PHE A 12 2.16 1.21 3.46
C PHE A 12 1.20 2.39 3.31
N GLY A 13 -0.05 2.25 3.74
CA GLY A 13 -1.06 3.30 3.58
C GLY A 13 -0.68 4.63 4.21
N LEU A 14 -0.05 4.60 5.39
CA LEU A 14 0.47 5.77 6.08
C LEU A 14 1.69 6.37 5.39
N ALA A 15 2.58 5.54 4.84
CA ALA A 15 3.76 6.01 4.12
C ALA A 15 3.39 6.60 2.74
N PHE A 16 2.36 6.06 2.09
CA PHE A 16 1.94 6.41 0.74
C PHE A 16 1.58 7.89 0.58
N THR A 17 0.93 8.51 1.57
CA THR A 17 0.55 9.93 1.54
C THR A 17 1.49 10.85 2.33
N ARG A 18 2.61 10.32 2.84
CA ARG A 18 3.56 11.10 3.65
C ARG A 18 4.49 11.95 2.77
N THR A 19 3.94 12.97 2.12
CA THR A 19 4.66 13.79 1.12
C THR A 19 5.55 14.88 1.72
N SER A 20 5.31 15.26 2.97
CA SER A 20 6.01 16.35 3.68
C SER A 20 7.50 16.12 3.92
N VAL A 21 8.01 14.90 3.65
CA VAL A 21 9.42 14.52 3.82
C VAL A 21 10.26 14.66 2.54
N GLY A 22 9.65 15.04 1.41
CA GLY A 22 10.31 15.10 0.10
C GLY A 22 10.28 13.76 -0.65
N ARG A 23 10.51 13.80 -1.98
CA ARG A 23 10.37 12.63 -2.88
C ARG A 23 11.24 11.43 -2.47
N ASP A 24 12.53 11.64 -2.24
CA ASP A 24 13.46 10.54 -1.98
C ASP A 24 13.15 9.84 -0.65
N ALA A 25 12.84 10.63 0.39
CA ALA A 25 12.47 10.09 1.70
C ALA A 25 11.09 9.44 1.68
N TRP A 26 10.14 9.99 0.92
CA TRP A 26 8.85 9.37 0.69
C TRP A 26 9.01 8.02 0.00
N PHE A 27 9.78 7.97 -1.09
CA PHE A 27 10.02 6.75 -1.85
C PHE A 27 10.67 5.69 -0.95
N ALA A 28 11.75 6.02 -0.23
CA ALA A 28 12.42 5.09 0.67
C ALA A 28 11.49 4.55 1.77
N GLY A 29 10.64 5.41 2.35
CA GLY A 29 9.69 5.02 3.39
C GLY A 29 8.59 4.11 2.87
N MET A 30 7.98 4.47 1.74
CA MET A 30 6.90 3.72 1.12
C MET A 30 7.38 2.42 0.49
N SER A 31 8.55 2.41 -0.18
CA SER A 31 9.11 1.22 -0.83
C SER A 31 9.49 0.11 0.15
N SER A 32 9.71 0.45 1.43
CA SER A 32 10.01 -0.55 2.47
C SER A 32 8.87 -1.56 2.70
N TRP A 33 7.65 -1.21 2.30
CA TRP A 33 6.46 -2.04 2.41
C TRP A 33 6.11 -2.79 1.12
N LEU A 34 6.80 -2.47 0.02
CA LEU A 34 6.50 -2.98 -1.32
C LEU A 34 7.41 -4.16 -1.67
N THR A 35 6.97 -4.99 -2.60
CA THR A 35 7.90 -5.84 -3.32
C THR A 35 8.81 -5.01 -4.24
N PRO A 36 10.02 -5.48 -4.60
CA PRO A 36 10.90 -4.74 -5.50
C PRO A 36 10.26 -4.38 -6.85
N GLU A 37 9.42 -5.27 -7.36
CA GLU A 37 8.69 -5.06 -8.62
C GLU A 37 7.66 -3.94 -8.46
N GLN A 38 6.87 -3.95 -7.39
CA GLN A 38 5.89 -2.89 -7.12
C GLN A 38 6.58 -1.55 -6.80
N ALA A 39 7.72 -1.57 -6.12
CA ALA A 39 8.49 -0.35 -5.83
C ALA A 39 9.02 0.33 -7.09
N ALA A 40 9.36 -0.44 -8.14
CA ALA A 40 9.86 0.13 -9.39
C ALA A 40 8.85 1.09 -10.05
N GLU A 41 7.54 0.81 -9.93
CA GLU A 41 6.46 1.63 -10.48
C GLU A 41 6.42 3.05 -9.90
N TYR A 42 6.92 3.24 -8.68
CA TYR A 42 6.90 4.53 -7.97
C TYR A 42 8.21 5.30 -8.04
N ARG A 43 9.26 4.70 -8.60
CA ARG A 43 10.62 5.27 -8.59
C ARG A 43 10.68 6.65 -9.21
N ASP A 44 9.92 6.85 -10.29
CA ASP A 44 9.94 8.06 -11.10
C ASP A 44 8.75 8.99 -10.86
N VAL A 45 7.95 8.73 -9.82
CA VAL A 45 6.81 9.59 -9.46
C VAL A 45 7.33 10.96 -8.99
N PRO A 46 6.93 12.06 -9.64
CA PRO A 46 7.32 13.40 -9.23
C PRO A 46 6.55 13.81 -7.96
N ILE A 47 7.13 14.71 -7.16
CA ILE A 47 6.58 15.05 -5.83
C ILE A 47 5.16 15.61 -5.89
N GLU A 48 4.86 16.37 -6.94
CA GLU A 48 3.55 16.97 -7.23
C GLU A 48 2.48 15.94 -7.61
N ALA A 49 2.87 14.73 -8.01
CA ALA A 49 1.96 13.64 -8.33
C ALA A 49 1.78 12.66 -7.16
N ILE A 50 2.49 12.86 -6.04
CA ILE A 50 2.32 11.99 -4.88
C ILE A 50 0.96 12.29 -4.24
N PRO A 51 0.11 11.26 -4.03
CA PRO A 51 -1.19 11.45 -3.41
C PRO A 51 -1.10 12.06 -2.00
N THR A 52 -2.09 12.88 -1.68
CA THR A 52 -2.28 13.47 -0.35
C THR A 52 -3.51 12.89 0.33
N GLY A 53 -3.62 13.12 1.64
CA GLY A 53 -4.75 12.67 2.45
C GLY A 53 -4.31 11.86 3.67
N GLU A 54 -5.22 11.73 4.60
CA GLU A 54 -5.05 10.94 5.81
C GLU A 54 -5.72 9.56 5.64
N LEU A 55 -5.00 8.50 6.02
CA LEU A 55 -5.54 7.14 5.99
C LEU A 55 -6.62 7.02 7.07
N THR A 56 -7.87 6.78 6.67
CA THR A 56 -9.03 6.68 7.57
C THR A 56 -9.43 5.25 7.84
N GLU A 57 -9.25 4.34 6.87
CA GLU A 57 -9.67 2.95 6.98
C GLU A 57 -8.67 2.00 6.32
N VAL A 58 -8.53 0.82 6.93
CA VAL A 58 -7.74 -0.31 6.43
C VAL A 58 -8.61 -1.55 6.53
N ASP A 59 -9.04 -2.08 5.40
CA ASP A 59 -9.77 -3.35 5.33
C ASP A 59 -8.96 -4.35 4.51
N VAL A 60 -8.41 -5.37 5.15
CA VAL A 60 -7.63 -6.42 4.47
C VAL A 60 -8.11 -7.77 4.94
N ALA A 61 -8.47 -8.63 3.99
CA ALA A 61 -8.96 -9.95 4.30
C ALA A 61 -7.91 -10.79 5.04
N ASP A 62 -8.35 -11.60 5.99
CA ASP A 62 -7.49 -12.60 6.62
C ASP A 62 -7.06 -13.64 5.56
N PRO A 63 -5.75 -13.81 5.30
CA PRO A 63 -5.26 -14.82 4.37
C PRO A 63 -5.47 -16.26 4.86
N GLY A 64 -5.64 -16.48 6.16
CA GLY A 64 -5.62 -17.79 6.79
C GLY A 64 -4.32 -18.55 6.50
N SER A 65 -4.41 -19.59 5.67
CA SER A 65 -3.27 -20.38 5.22
C SER A 65 -2.69 -19.93 3.87
N ALA A 66 -3.33 -19.00 3.16
CA ALA A 66 -2.87 -18.52 1.87
C ALA A 66 -1.62 -17.63 1.99
N ALA A 67 -0.77 -17.68 0.96
CA ALA A 67 0.39 -16.79 0.83
C ALA A 67 0.04 -15.42 0.21
N HIS A 68 -1.24 -15.18 -0.07
CA HIS A 68 -1.74 -13.96 -0.70
C HIS A 68 -3.00 -13.49 0.00
N THR A 69 -3.17 -12.18 0.11
CA THR A 69 -4.44 -11.56 0.48
C THR A 69 -4.61 -10.24 -0.27
N ARG A 70 -5.78 -9.62 -0.13
CA ARG A 70 -6.11 -8.34 -0.71
C ARG A 70 -6.97 -7.52 0.24
N GLY A 71 -7.02 -6.23 -0.02
CA GLY A 71 -7.81 -5.30 0.77
C GLY A 71 -7.91 -3.93 0.12
N THR A 72 -8.48 -3.00 0.87
CA THR A 72 -8.65 -1.61 0.50
C THR A 72 -8.10 -0.68 1.58
N LEU A 73 -7.53 0.44 1.14
CA LEU A 73 -7.13 1.55 1.98
C LEU A 73 -7.96 2.77 1.59
N THR A 74 -8.68 3.35 2.56
CA THR A 74 -9.52 4.53 2.34
C THR A 74 -8.86 5.75 2.95
N TYR A 75 -8.95 6.87 2.24
CA TYR A 75 -8.42 8.16 2.67
C TYR A 75 -9.54 9.19 2.83
N ASP A 76 -9.31 10.21 3.66
CA ASP A 76 -10.23 11.32 3.90
C ASP A 76 -10.58 12.13 2.64
N THR A 77 -9.71 12.12 1.63
CA THR A 77 -9.91 12.73 0.31
C THR A 77 -10.93 11.98 -0.56
N GLY A 78 -11.43 10.82 -0.12
CA GLY A 78 -12.27 9.92 -0.91
C GLY A 78 -11.48 9.00 -1.85
N MET A 79 -10.14 9.07 -1.84
CA MET A 79 -9.30 8.11 -2.55
C MET A 79 -9.42 6.73 -1.88
N VAL A 80 -9.55 5.69 -2.71
CA VAL A 80 -9.53 4.30 -2.27
C VAL A 80 -8.48 3.55 -3.08
N LEU A 81 -7.58 2.84 -2.39
CA LEU A 81 -6.57 1.99 -3.02
C LEU A 81 -6.89 0.53 -2.79
N GLY A 82 -7.02 -0.25 -3.85
CA GLY A 82 -6.92 -1.70 -3.79
C GLY A 82 -5.46 -2.10 -3.56
N VAL A 83 -5.21 -2.95 -2.58
CA VAL A 83 -3.89 -3.51 -2.29
C VAL A 83 -3.91 -5.03 -2.35
N GLY A 84 -2.91 -5.61 -3.00
CA GLY A 84 -2.61 -7.03 -2.97
C GLY A 84 -1.35 -7.29 -2.16
N LEU A 85 -1.40 -8.21 -1.20
CA LEU A 85 -0.29 -8.59 -0.35
C LEU A 85 0.18 -10.00 -0.69
N SER A 86 1.49 -10.21 -0.64
CA SER A 86 2.13 -11.52 -0.82
C SER A 86 3.11 -11.78 0.31
N TYR A 87 3.08 -12.98 0.88
CA TYR A 87 4.06 -13.43 1.85
C TYR A 87 5.34 -13.86 1.14
N ARG A 88 6.47 -13.19 1.43
CA ARG A 88 7.79 -13.52 0.89
C ARG A 88 8.74 -13.96 2.01
N ALA A 89 8.97 -15.28 2.11
CA ALA A 89 9.87 -15.85 3.10
C ALA A 89 11.30 -15.27 3.02
N ALA A 90 11.80 -14.99 1.81
CA ALA A 90 13.12 -14.38 1.60
C ALA A 90 13.23 -12.94 2.15
N ALA A 91 12.11 -12.23 2.27
CA ALA A 91 12.03 -10.90 2.88
C ALA A 91 11.60 -10.95 4.36
N GLY A 92 11.37 -12.15 4.91
CA GLY A 92 10.97 -12.37 6.29
C GLY A 92 9.52 -11.99 6.62
N GLY A 93 8.67 -11.65 5.63
CA GLY A 93 7.35 -11.08 5.93
C GLY A 93 6.41 -10.89 4.74
N TRP A 94 5.27 -10.26 5.03
CA TRP A 94 4.31 -9.79 4.05
C TRP A 94 4.80 -8.51 3.38
N LEU A 95 4.52 -8.36 2.08
CA LEU A 95 4.79 -7.15 1.31
C LEU A 95 3.61 -6.85 0.40
N ILE A 96 3.40 -5.57 0.08
CA ILE A 96 2.45 -5.11 -0.93
C ILE A 96 3.03 -5.44 -2.31
N ALA A 97 2.35 -6.34 -3.02
CA ALA A 97 2.73 -6.84 -4.33
C ALA A 97 1.90 -6.22 -5.47
N ARG A 98 0.81 -5.54 -5.14
CA ARG A 98 -0.05 -4.83 -6.10
C ARG A 98 -0.69 -3.64 -5.42
N VAL A 99 -0.76 -2.52 -6.13
CA VAL A 99 -1.54 -1.34 -5.74
C VAL A 99 -2.31 -0.89 -6.97
N GLU A 100 -3.59 -0.62 -6.81
CA GLU A 100 -4.45 -0.06 -7.84
C GLU A 100 -5.38 0.97 -7.23
N LEU A 101 -5.71 2.04 -7.96
CA LEU A 101 -6.84 2.87 -7.58
C LEU A 101 -8.08 2.02 -7.69
N ALA A 102 -8.81 1.86 -6.59
CA ALA A 102 -10.12 1.25 -6.67
C ALA A 102 -11.02 2.21 -7.42
N ASP A 103 -11.72 1.73 -8.44
CA ASP A 103 -12.84 2.47 -9.01
C ASP A 103 -13.80 2.74 -7.86
N VAL A 104 -13.89 3.99 -7.42
CA VAL A 104 -15.03 4.45 -6.65
C VAL A 104 -16.17 4.39 -7.64
N ALA A 105 -16.81 3.23 -7.75
CA ALA A 105 -17.98 3.02 -8.59
C ALA A 105 -19.09 3.93 -8.05
N GLY A 106 -19.04 5.20 -8.44
CA GLY A 106 -20.16 6.10 -8.40
C GLY A 106 -21.20 5.55 -9.36
N THR A 107 -22.28 5.01 -8.80
CA THR A 107 -23.65 5.13 -9.32
C THR A 107 -23.82 4.98 -10.83
N GLY A 108 -24.14 3.76 -11.27
CA GLY A 108 -25.12 3.54 -12.32
C GLY A 108 -26.50 3.37 -11.70
#